data_AF-A0A6G2DG05-F1
#
_entry.id   AF-A0A6G2DG05-F1
#
_cell.length_a   1.000
_cell.length_b   1.000
_cell.length_c   1.000
_cell.angle_alpha   90.00
_cell.angle_beta   90.00
_cell.angle_gamma   90.00
#
_symmetry.space_group_name_H-M   'P 1'
#
loop_
_entity.id
_entity.type
_entity.pdbx_description
1 polymer ?
#
loop_
_entity_poly.entity_id
_entity_poly.type
_entity_poly.pdbx_seq_one_letter_code
_entity_poly.pdbx_strand_id
1 'polypeptide(L)'
;VGDYNLDPNLNFVGLAADGGFAKYCVLDGDLVHVIPDSLSYEQAALTEPAAVAVYAVRQSSLKAGDTAVVFGLGPIGLLIVEALRAAG
;
A
#
# COMPACT_ATOMS: atom_id res chain seq x y z
N VAL A 1 0.14 -13.02 -10.88
CA VAL A 1 -1.19 -13.62 -10.64
C VAL A 1 -1.00 -14.79 -9.68
N GLY A 2 -1.76 -14.82 -8.58
CA GLY A 2 -1.51 -15.71 -7.43
C GLY A 2 -0.99 -14.94 -6.22
N ASP A 3 -0.67 -15.64 -5.12
CA ASP A 3 -0.19 -15.05 -3.85
C ASP A 3 1.31 -14.67 -3.96
N TYR A 4 1.62 -13.74 -4.86
CA TYR A 4 3.00 -13.29 -5.12
C TYR A 4 3.67 -12.70 -3.88
N ASN A 5 2.88 -12.15 -2.95
CA ASN A 5 3.34 -11.62 -1.68
C ASN A 5 3.88 -12.70 -0.72
N LEU A 6 3.74 -13.99 -1.06
CA LEU A 6 4.23 -15.13 -0.29
C LEU A 6 5.37 -15.89 -0.98
N ASP A 7 5.84 -15.45 -2.15
CA ASP A 7 6.96 -16.09 -2.84
C ASP A 7 8.24 -15.95 -2.00
N PRO A 8 8.95 -17.05 -1.67
CA PRO A 8 10.19 -16.99 -0.89
C PRO A 8 11.33 -16.24 -1.59
N ASN A 9 11.21 -15.99 -2.89
CA ASN A 9 12.19 -15.23 -3.69
C ASN A 9 11.74 -13.78 -3.94
N LEU A 10 10.62 -13.34 -3.35
CA LEU A 10 10.14 -11.97 -3.50
C LEU A 10 11.18 -10.98 -2.94
N ASN A 11 11.40 -9.91 -3.69
CA ASN A 11 12.30 -8.82 -3.33
C ASN A 11 11.60 -7.47 -3.50
N PHE A 12 12.11 -6.44 -2.82
CA PHE A 12 11.52 -5.10 -2.84
C PHE A 12 12.51 -4.08 -3.40
N VAL A 13 12.01 -3.22 -4.30
CA VAL A 13 12.71 -2.02 -4.77
C VAL A 13 12.96 -1.09 -3.59
N GLY A 14 14.17 -0.55 -3.46
CA GLY A 14 14.58 0.25 -2.31
C GLY A 14 15.06 -0.55 -1.09
N LEU A 15 15.09 -1.89 -1.18
CA LEU A 15 15.69 -2.77 -0.17
C LEU A 15 16.69 -3.74 -0.79
N ALA A 16 16.24 -4.56 -1.74
CA ALA A 16 17.07 -5.55 -2.45
C ALA A 16 17.66 -5.01 -3.76
N ALA A 17 17.21 -3.82 -4.17
CA ALA A 17 17.70 -3.05 -5.31
C ALA A 17 17.60 -1.55 -4.99
N ASP A 18 18.25 -0.71 -5.79
CA ASP A 18 18.16 0.75 -5.65
C ASP A 18 16.72 1.26 -5.77
N GLY A 19 16.39 2.28 -4.99
CA GLY A 19 15.02 2.79 -4.84
C GLY A 19 14.83 4.27 -5.20
N GLY A 20 13.73 4.83 -4.71
CA GLY A 20 13.27 6.19 -5.07
C GLY A 20 14.01 7.35 -4.38
N PHE A 21 14.95 7.10 -3.46
CA PHE A 21 15.78 8.15 -2.85
C PHE A 21 16.95 8.55 -3.76
N ALA A 22 16.63 8.84 -5.02
CA ALA A 22 17.53 9.23 -6.09
C ALA A 22 16.77 10.13 -7.08
N LYS A 23 17.50 10.84 -7.95
CA LYS A 23 16.85 11.63 -9.01
C LYS A 23 16.15 10.77 -10.06
N TYR A 24 16.63 9.54 -10.25
CA TYR A 24 16.11 8.56 -11.20
C TYR A 24 16.28 7.15 -10.63
N CYS A 25 15.38 6.24 -11.00
CA CYS A 25 15.47 4.80 -10.74
C CYS A 25 15.02 4.05 -12.00
N VAL A 26 15.54 2.84 -12.20
CA VAL A 26 15.17 1.96 -13.32
C VAL A 26 14.33 0.82 -12.76
N LEU A 27 13.11 0.68 -13.26
CA LEU A 27 12.15 -0.32 -12.81
C LEU A 27 11.67 -1.16 -13.99
N ASP A 28 11.27 -2.39 -13.71
CA ASP A 28 10.48 -3.18 -14.67
C ASP A 28 9.13 -2.48 -14.89
N GLY A 29 8.68 -2.44 -16.14
CA GLY A 29 7.39 -1.84 -16.52
C GLY A 29 6.20 -2.47 -15.81
N ASP A 30 6.29 -3.75 -15.47
CA ASP A 30 5.22 -4.48 -14.75
C ASP A 30 5.06 -4.02 -13.29
N LEU A 31 6.05 -3.31 -12.73
CA LEU A 31 6.01 -2.75 -11.37
C LEU A 31 5.50 -1.29 -11.33
N VAL A 32 5.19 -0.69 -12.49
CA VAL A 32 4.82 0.72 -12.59
C VAL A 32 3.33 0.87 -12.85
N HIS A 33 2.68 1.75 -12.07
CA HIS A 33 1.28 2.09 -12.23
C HIS A 33 1.13 3.53 -12.74
N VAL A 34 0.21 3.75 -13.70
CA VAL A 34 -0.09 5.08 -14.21
C VAL A 34 -0.79 5.89 -13.13
N ILE A 35 -0.24 7.06 -12.81
CA ILE A 35 -0.84 7.99 -11.84
C ILE A 35 -1.98 8.74 -12.55
N PRO A 36 -3.22 8.70 -12.02
CA PRO A 36 -4.31 9.50 -12.56
C PRO A 36 -4.04 11.00 -12.44
N ASP A 37 -4.47 11.79 -13.42
CA ASP A 37 -4.31 13.26 -13.44
C ASP A 37 -4.94 13.97 -12.23
N SER A 38 -5.88 13.32 -11.54
CA SER A 38 -6.55 13.84 -10.35
C SER A 38 -5.71 13.75 -9.07
N LEU A 39 -4.54 13.08 -9.09
CA LEU A 39 -3.68 12.90 -7.93
C LEU A 39 -2.38 13.71 -8.08
N SER A 40 -1.96 14.37 -7.00
CA SER A 40 -0.61 14.94 -6.94
C SER A 40 0.44 13.83 -6.82
N TYR A 41 1.71 14.14 -7.13
CA TYR A 41 2.80 13.18 -6.97
C TYR A 41 3.02 12.78 -5.50
N GLU A 42 2.84 13.71 -4.56
CA GLU A 42 2.93 13.45 -3.12
C GLU A 42 1.82 12.48 -2.66
N GLN A 43 0.60 12.63 -3.18
CA GLN A 43 -0.48 11.68 -2.91
C GLN A 43 -0.18 10.32 -3.53
N ALA A 44 0.31 10.29 -4.77
CA ALA A 44 0.67 9.05 -5.45
C ALA A 44 1.78 8.29 -4.72
N ALA A 45 2.73 8.99 -4.10
CA ALA A 45 3.78 8.36 -3.29
C ALA A 45 3.25 7.59 -2.07
N LEU A 46 2.04 7.92 -1.59
CA LEU A 46 1.39 7.21 -0.49
C LEU A 46 0.65 5.93 -0.94
N THR A 47 0.63 5.62 -2.24
CA THR A 47 -0.10 4.46 -2.78
C THR A 47 0.35 3.14 -2.18
N GLU A 48 1.67 2.92 -2.08
CA GLU A 48 2.23 1.67 -1.53
C GLU A 48 1.86 1.47 -0.06
N PRO A 49 2.10 2.41 0.87
CA PRO A 49 1.74 2.19 2.26
C PRO A 49 0.22 2.15 2.48
N ALA A 50 -0.57 2.84 1.65
CA ALA A 50 -2.02 2.73 1.67
C ALA A 50 -2.50 1.35 1.18
N ALA A 51 -1.84 0.76 0.19
CA ALA A 51 -2.16 -0.58 -0.31
C ALA A 51 -1.98 -1.64 0.78
N VAL A 52 -0.96 -1.52 1.65
CA VAL A 52 -0.78 -2.39 2.82
C VAL A 52 -2.01 -2.32 3.75
N ALA A 53 -2.48 -1.11 4.06
CA ALA A 53 -3.65 -0.90 4.91
C ALA A 53 -4.94 -1.46 4.27
N VAL A 54 -5.18 -1.16 2.99
CA VAL A 54 -6.34 -1.67 2.24
C VAL A 54 -6.33 -3.18 2.16
N TYR A 55 -5.18 -3.80 1.91
CA TYR A 55 -5.04 -5.25 1.89
C TYR A 55 -5.39 -5.85 3.26
N ALA A 56 -4.87 -5.30 4.35
CA ALA A 56 -5.18 -5.78 5.71
C ALA A 56 -6.68 -5.70 6.04
N VAL A 57 -7.35 -4.60 5.68
CA VAL A 57 -8.80 -4.46 5.87
C VAL A 57 -9.57 -5.47 5.00
N ARG A 58 -9.17 -5.69 3.75
CA ARG A 58 -9.82 -6.68 2.85
C ARG A 58 -9.63 -8.13 3.29
N GLN A 59 -8.52 -8.44 3.96
CA GLN A 59 -8.29 -9.77 4.55
C GLN A 59 -9.05 -9.99 5.86
N SER A 60 -9.57 -8.93 6.47
CA SER A 60 -10.43 -9.04 7.63
C SER A 60 -11.83 -9.54 7.23
N SER A 61 -12.62 -9.96 8.21
CA SER A 61 -14.03 -10.31 8.02
C SER A 61 -14.98 -9.11 8.20
N LEU A 62 -14.45 -7.88 8.20
CA LEU A 62 -15.22 -6.66 8.43
C LEU A 62 -16.30 -6.48 7.37
N LYS A 63 -17.49 -6.05 7.79
CA LYS A 63 -18.59 -5.61 6.93
C LYS A 63 -18.94 -4.16 7.24
N ALA A 64 -19.53 -3.47 6.27
CA ALA A 64 -20.04 -2.12 6.49
C ALA A 64 -21.02 -2.10 7.68
N GLY A 65 -20.82 -1.14 8.58
CA GLY A 65 -21.53 -1.01 9.85
C GLY A 65 -20.89 -1.72 11.04
N ASP A 66 -19.88 -2.55 10.84
CA ASP A 66 -19.14 -3.17 11.95
C ASP A 66 -18.29 -2.14 12.69
N THR A 67 -18.00 -2.41 13.97
CA THR A 67 -17.06 -1.60 14.77
C THR A 67 -15.69 -2.26 14.77
N ALA A 68 -14.64 -1.48 14.50
CA ALA A 68 -13.25 -1.92 14.51
C ALA A 68 -12.42 -1.14 15.55
N VAL A 69 -11.31 -1.73 16.00
CA VAL A 69 -10.32 -1.09 16.88
C VAL A 69 -8.94 -1.24 16.26
N VAL A 70 -8.16 -0.16 16.27
CA VAL A 70 -6.76 -0.15 15.83
C VAL A 70 -5.86 0.07 17.03
N PHE A 71 -5.10 -0.96 17.41
CA PHE A 71 -4.11 -0.85 18.48
C PHE A 71 -2.78 -0.34 17.91
N GLY A 72 -2.54 0.97 18.10
CA GLY A 72 -1.32 1.65 17.64
C GLY A 72 -1.59 2.58 16.47
N LEU A 73 -1.28 3.87 16.65
CA LEU A 73 -1.57 4.94 15.69
C LEU A 73 -0.29 5.55 15.10
N GLY A 74 0.65 4.67 14.73
CA GLY A 74 1.75 5.05 13.84
C GLY A 74 1.28 5.28 12.40
N PRO A 75 2.17 5.57 11.45
CA PRO A 75 1.80 5.88 10.06
C PRO A 75 0.88 4.84 9.41
N ILE A 76 1.21 3.55 9.53
CA ILE A 76 0.36 2.47 9.00
C ILE A 76 -0.97 2.35 9.76
N GLY A 77 -0.96 2.52 11.09
CA GLY A 77 -2.18 2.48 11.89
C GLY A 77 -3.19 3.56 11.48
N LEU A 78 -2.70 4.77 11.17
CA LEU A 78 -3.53 5.85 10.64
C LEU A 78 -4.08 5.54 9.25
N LEU A 79 -3.28 4.92 8.36
CA LEU A 79 -3.77 4.47 7.06
C LEU A 79 -4.80 3.34 7.20
N ILE A 80 -4.66 2.46 8.18
CA ILE A 80 -5.68 1.45 8.51
C ILE A 80 -6.98 2.11 8.98
N VAL A 81 -6.91 3.15 9.81
CA VAL A 81 -8.12 3.91 10.21
C VAL A 81 -8.82 4.48 8.99
N GLU A 82 -8.10 5.11 8.06
CA GLU A 82 -8.70 5.64 6.83
C GLU A 82 -9.24 4.53 5.91
N ALA A 83 -8.54 3.40 5.79
CA ALA A 83 -9.01 2.25 5.02
C ALA A 83 -10.27 1.61 5.63
N LEU A 84 -10.37 1.52 6.97
CA LEU A 84 -11.55 1.06 7.68
C LEU A 84 -12.73 2.00 7.42
N ARG A 85 -12.52 3.32 7.56
CA ARG A 85 -13.57 4.33 7.27
C ARG A 85 -14.05 4.27 5.82
N ALA A 86 -13.17 3.99 4.88
CA ALA A 86 -13.51 3.82 3.46
C ALA A 86 -14.29 2.52 3.18
N ALA A 87 -14.12 1.49 4.02
CA ALA A 87 -14.82 0.20 3.88
C ALA A 87 -16.27 0.21 4.41
N GLY A 88 -16.67 1.28 5.11
CA GLY A 88 -18.01 1.49 5.66
C GLY A 88 -18.14 1.05 7.10
#